data_AF-A0A936HMB5-F1
#
_entry.id   AF-A0A936HMB5-F1
#
_cell.length_a   1.000
_cell.length_b   1.000
_cell.length_c   1.000
_cell.angle_alpha   90.00
_cell.angle_beta   90.00
_cell.angle_gamma   90.00
#
_symmetry.space_group_name_H-M   'P 1'
#
loop_
_entity.id
_entity.type
_entity.pdbx_description
1 polymer ?
#
loop_
_entity_poly.entity_id
_entity_poly.type
_entity_poly.pdbx_seq_one_letter_code
_entity_poly.pdbx_strand_id
1 'polypeptide(L)'
;MIARLLSCSAALLAIASAMASAQHPAERYGWGFENYTTPMFGWHIYARSYYGIPPDSNDSWLSATFDKLFYEAAFKTTLPDPSGTGNGAGNCYGMSCLSLMMNKYGGYLGYCAPPIKYVGSGSGSGPSDPDLNTAINIMHGHQLSLACIQQYIEQAHSGHSQDASYGVTLSRQTIGREGPYLVCVTKGWNPQAGGHTMIAYDVTGSAGNYKIWVVDPNRIWADTSANHRGWYTSGSNFIQCTGSNWSFLMAGKMSAWPTDGDDGVAGSPLGEGHLVVLPLSVAGPTGRSPSSMGLSLPTLLLKIFIWGKGESRDVAIHQLRTGDGRRLFTEGTKRIDWDSTTGLGAVAPWFNFGNIPAQKPERFEGYFYKGAMPSAEVEFNSGTEGAGVAIGGPDGYVRVDCREGGATARLRFAGLGTAHPVLTVENASKPITVEP
;
A
#
# COMPACT_ATOMS: atom_id res chain seq x y z
N MET A 1 -28.84 13.20 56.21
CA MET A 1 -28.08 13.82 55.09
C MET A 1 -27.32 12.79 54.24
N ILE A 2 -26.70 11.77 54.85
CA ILE A 2 -25.90 10.75 54.15
C ILE A 2 -26.71 9.86 53.18
N ALA A 3 -27.96 9.53 53.51
CA ALA A 3 -28.81 8.68 52.65
C ALA A 3 -29.23 9.33 51.31
N ARG A 4 -29.27 10.68 51.22
CA ARG A 4 -29.61 11.40 49.98
C ARG A 4 -28.41 11.54 49.02
N LEU A 5 -27.18 11.47 49.53
CA LEU A 5 -25.96 11.48 48.72
C LEU A 5 -25.73 10.12 48.05
N LEU A 6 -26.03 9.01 48.73
CA LEU A 6 -25.89 7.66 48.18
C LEU A 6 -26.93 7.36 47.07
N SER A 7 -28.15 7.89 47.16
CA SER A 7 -29.17 7.70 46.12
C SER A 7 -28.86 8.48 44.84
N CYS A 8 -28.24 9.67 44.94
CA CYS A 8 -27.82 10.46 43.78
C CYS A 8 -26.63 9.82 43.06
N SER A 9 -25.66 9.24 43.79
CA SER A 9 -24.51 8.55 43.19
C SER A 9 -24.89 7.24 42.49
N ALA A 10 -25.86 6.48 43.03
CA ALA A 10 -26.35 5.27 42.39
C ALA A 10 -27.19 5.57 41.13
N ALA A 11 -27.98 6.65 41.15
CA ALA A 11 -28.72 7.11 39.97
C ALA A 11 -27.78 7.65 38.86
N LEU A 12 -26.71 8.37 39.21
CA LEU A 12 -25.70 8.82 38.25
C LEU A 12 -24.90 7.65 37.64
N LEU A 13 -24.56 6.61 38.43
CA LEU A 13 -23.95 5.40 37.90
C LEU A 13 -24.89 4.60 36.98
N ALA A 14 -26.18 4.54 37.31
CA ALA A 14 -27.20 3.84 36.51
C ALA A 14 -27.56 4.59 35.21
N ILE A 15 -27.52 5.92 35.21
CA ILE A 15 -27.72 6.74 34.01
C ILE A 15 -26.46 6.71 33.12
N ALA A 16 -25.26 6.65 33.72
CA ALA A 16 -24.01 6.48 32.97
C ALA A 16 -23.89 5.09 32.31
N SER A 17 -24.46 4.04 32.92
CA SER A 17 -24.49 2.69 32.33
C SER A 17 -25.61 2.47 31.32
N ALA A 18 -26.69 3.27 31.37
CA ALA A 18 -27.80 3.20 30.41
C ALA A 18 -27.61 4.08 29.15
N MET A 19 -26.65 5.03 29.15
CA MET A 19 -26.36 5.91 28.00
C MET A 19 -25.03 5.65 27.30
N ALA A 20 -24.29 4.62 27.70
CA ALA A 20 -23.12 4.14 26.95
C ALA A 20 -23.51 2.96 26.06
N SER A 21 -24.45 3.15 25.13
CA SER A 21 -24.34 2.40 23.88
C SER A 21 -22.99 2.82 23.29
N ALA A 22 -21.97 1.96 23.40
CA ALA A 22 -20.65 2.26 22.87
C ALA A 22 -20.82 2.76 21.44
N GLN A 23 -20.35 3.98 21.15
CA GLN A 23 -20.45 4.59 19.83
C GLN A 23 -19.92 3.60 18.79
N HIS A 24 -20.69 3.35 17.72
CA HIS A 24 -20.29 2.36 16.73
C HIS A 24 -18.93 2.74 16.13
N PRO A 25 -17.98 1.80 15.92
CA PRO A 25 -16.65 2.12 15.40
C PRO A 25 -16.66 2.94 14.10
N ALA A 26 -17.59 2.67 13.20
CA ALA A 26 -17.75 3.45 11.96
C ALA A 26 -18.22 4.90 12.19
N GLU A 27 -18.93 5.20 13.27
CA GLU A 27 -19.25 6.59 13.64
C GLU A 27 -18.02 7.33 14.18
N ARG A 28 -17.17 6.59 14.90
CA ARG A 28 -15.94 7.13 15.50
C ARG A 28 -14.83 7.35 14.48
N TYR A 29 -14.66 6.42 13.54
CA TYR A 29 -13.53 6.39 12.60
C TYR A 29 -13.92 6.69 11.14
N GLY A 30 -15.20 6.60 10.77
CA GLY A 30 -15.67 6.82 9.41
C GLY A 30 -15.78 8.29 9.05
N TRP A 31 -15.48 8.62 7.80
CA TRP A 31 -15.59 9.98 7.25
C TRP A 31 -17.04 10.32 6.89
N GLY A 32 -17.35 11.62 6.85
CA GLY A 32 -18.64 12.15 6.37
C GLY A 32 -18.76 12.22 4.85
N PHE A 33 -17.78 11.71 4.13
CA PHE A 33 -17.70 11.68 2.66
C PHE A 33 -17.04 10.38 2.20
N GLU A 34 -17.31 9.99 0.96
CA GLU A 34 -16.71 8.79 0.35
C GLU A 34 -15.25 9.03 -0.02
N ASN A 35 -14.51 7.93 -0.09
CA ASN A 35 -13.22 7.88 -0.77
C ASN A 35 -13.27 8.52 -2.16
N TYR A 36 -12.14 9.10 -2.55
CA TYR A 36 -12.02 9.99 -3.68
C TYR A 36 -10.63 9.93 -4.29
N THR A 37 -10.56 10.34 -5.54
CA THR A 37 -9.31 10.41 -6.29
C THR A 37 -8.71 11.81 -6.19
N THR A 38 -7.39 11.86 -6.20
CA THR A 38 -6.64 13.09 -6.48
C THR A 38 -5.86 12.85 -7.75
N PRO A 39 -5.82 13.78 -8.71
CA PRO A 39 -5.24 13.48 -10.00
C PRO A 39 -3.71 13.36 -9.94
N MET A 40 -3.05 14.21 -9.15
CA MET A 40 -1.60 14.22 -9.04
C MET A 40 -1.20 14.74 -7.66
N PHE A 41 -0.12 14.21 -7.11
CA PHE A 41 0.48 14.77 -5.89
C PHE A 41 1.63 15.69 -6.26
N GLY A 42 1.55 16.94 -5.79
CA GLY A 42 2.64 17.90 -5.94
C GLY A 42 3.82 17.58 -5.02
N TRP A 43 4.98 18.16 -5.33
CA TRP A 43 6.22 17.99 -4.54
C TRP A 43 6.03 18.34 -3.06
N HIS A 44 5.24 19.37 -2.75
CA HIS A 44 4.97 19.77 -1.38
C HIS A 44 4.26 18.67 -0.56
N ILE A 45 3.46 17.79 -1.19
CA ILE A 45 2.88 16.62 -0.52
C ILE A 45 3.99 15.62 -0.24
N TYR A 46 4.80 15.28 -1.25
CA TYR A 46 5.94 14.37 -1.13
C TYR A 46 6.91 14.80 -0.02
N ALA A 47 7.30 16.07 -0.01
CA ALA A 47 8.22 16.63 0.97
C ALA A 47 7.65 16.63 2.39
N ARG A 48 6.32 16.69 2.55
CA ARG A 48 5.65 16.62 3.86
C ARG A 48 5.32 15.19 4.29
N SER A 49 5.30 14.23 3.37
CA SER A 49 5.11 12.80 3.67
C SER A 49 6.36 12.13 4.26
N TYR A 50 7.55 12.69 4.06
CA TYR A 50 8.81 12.06 4.49
C TYR A 50 9.79 13.03 5.16
N TYR A 51 10.64 12.48 6.03
CA TYR A 51 11.80 13.20 6.57
C TYR A 51 12.91 13.34 5.54
N GLY A 52 13.60 14.49 5.58
CA GLY A 52 14.85 14.72 4.85
C GLY A 52 14.66 15.13 3.38
N ILE A 53 13.43 15.36 2.94
CA ILE A 53 13.14 15.82 1.58
C ILE A 53 13.25 17.35 1.53
N PRO A 54 14.00 17.92 0.56
CA PRO A 54 14.05 19.37 0.38
C PRO A 54 12.66 19.97 0.11
N PRO A 55 12.34 21.15 0.68
CA PRO A 55 11.03 21.77 0.48
C PRO A 55 10.79 22.25 -0.95
N ASP A 56 11.85 22.62 -1.69
CA ASP A 56 11.79 23.02 -3.10
C ASP A 56 12.31 21.91 -4.02
N SER A 57 11.57 21.67 -5.12
CA SER A 57 11.90 20.69 -6.14
C SER A 57 12.93 21.17 -7.16
N ASN A 58 13.11 22.49 -7.35
CA ASN A 58 14.01 23.02 -8.37
C ASN A 58 15.48 22.74 -8.02
N ASP A 59 15.85 22.91 -6.76
CA ASP A 59 17.20 22.64 -6.27
C ASP A 59 17.43 21.15 -5.97
N SER A 60 16.36 20.35 -5.90
CA SER A 60 16.41 18.95 -5.50
C SER A 60 17.18 18.04 -6.47
N TRP A 61 17.33 18.41 -7.74
CA TRP A 61 18.15 17.63 -8.69
C TRP A 61 19.63 17.62 -8.29
N LEU A 62 20.08 18.66 -7.59
CA LEU A 62 21.46 18.79 -7.11
C LEU A 62 21.64 18.25 -5.69
N SER A 63 20.62 18.33 -4.84
CA SER A 63 20.72 17.96 -3.41
C SER A 63 20.00 16.67 -3.00
N ALA A 64 19.10 16.14 -3.84
CA ALA A 64 18.25 14.98 -3.53
C ALA A 64 17.77 14.25 -4.82
N THR A 65 18.70 14.01 -5.75
CA THR A 65 18.44 13.45 -7.09
C THR A 65 17.58 12.16 -7.06
N PHE A 66 17.80 11.27 -6.11
CA PHE A 66 17.04 10.02 -5.99
C PHE A 66 15.62 10.22 -5.48
N ASP A 67 15.43 11.11 -4.52
CA ASP A 67 14.10 11.46 -4.04
C ASP A 67 13.30 12.13 -5.18
N LYS A 68 13.97 12.94 -6.00
CA LYS A 68 13.39 13.52 -7.21
C LYS A 68 13.01 12.47 -8.26
N LEU A 69 13.90 11.52 -8.55
CA LEU A 69 13.60 10.40 -9.45
C LEU A 69 12.40 9.58 -8.96
N PHE A 70 12.40 9.22 -7.68
CA PHE A 70 11.31 8.45 -7.08
C PHE A 70 10.00 9.22 -7.07
N TYR A 71 10.05 10.52 -6.81
CA TYR A 71 8.88 11.37 -6.92
C TYR A 71 8.29 11.34 -8.33
N GLU A 72 9.10 11.58 -9.37
CA GLU A 72 8.60 11.60 -10.75
C GLU A 72 8.15 10.21 -11.23
N ALA A 73 8.87 9.13 -10.85
CA ALA A 73 8.61 7.78 -11.35
C ALA A 73 7.49 7.03 -10.60
N ALA A 74 7.26 7.32 -9.31
CA ALA A 74 6.35 6.53 -8.48
C ALA A 74 5.37 7.39 -7.67
N PHE A 75 5.83 8.47 -7.02
CA PHE A 75 4.95 9.18 -6.08
C PHE A 75 3.92 10.08 -6.77
N LYS A 76 4.38 10.88 -7.74
CA LYS A 76 3.60 11.96 -8.35
C LYS A 76 2.37 11.46 -9.09
N THR A 77 2.51 10.35 -9.82
CA THR A 77 1.49 9.85 -10.73
C THR A 77 1.01 8.46 -10.38
N THR A 78 1.79 7.58 -9.75
CA THR A 78 1.37 6.18 -9.50
C THR A 78 0.51 6.04 -8.25
N LEU A 79 0.82 6.77 -7.16
CA LEU A 79 0.00 6.83 -5.95
C LEU A 79 -1.38 7.47 -6.16
N PRO A 80 -1.48 8.68 -6.74
CA PRO A 80 -2.78 9.28 -7.05
C PRO A 80 -3.51 8.51 -8.16
N ASP A 81 -4.81 8.74 -8.27
CA ASP A 81 -5.64 8.19 -9.35
C ASP A 81 -6.04 9.32 -10.35
N PRO A 82 -5.16 9.65 -11.32
CA PRO A 82 -5.37 10.67 -12.37
C PRO A 82 -6.47 10.37 -13.37
N SER A 83 -6.87 9.12 -13.58
CA SER A 83 -7.89 8.84 -14.60
C SER A 83 -9.29 9.16 -14.10
N GLY A 84 -9.48 9.35 -12.77
CA GLY A 84 -10.78 9.63 -12.17
C GLY A 84 -11.81 8.52 -12.41
N THR A 85 -11.40 7.35 -12.88
CA THR A 85 -12.30 6.28 -13.30
C THR A 85 -12.56 5.32 -12.14
N GLY A 86 -13.43 5.72 -11.20
CA GLY A 86 -14.11 4.75 -10.34
C GLY A 86 -14.55 5.28 -8.99
N ASN A 87 -15.83 5.08 -8.67
CA ASN A 87 -16.31 5.10 -7.29
C ASN A 87 -15.51 4.08 -6.47
N GLY A 88 -14.99 4.50 -5.31
CA GLY A 88 -14.22 3.65 -4.40
C GLY A 88 -12.73 3.46 -4.73
N ALA A 89 -12.20 4.21 -5.71
CA ALA A 89 -10.78 4.31 -6.02
C ALA A 89 -10.16 5.56 -5.35
N GLY A 90 -8.89 5.50 -4.94
CA GLY A 90 -8.16 6.67 -4.45
C GLY A 90 -7.77 6.59 -2.97
N ASN A 91 -7.79 7.73 -2.27
CA ASN A 91 -7.09 8.07 -1.02
C ASN A 91 -7.39 7.22 0.25
N CYS A 92 -7.93 6.00 0.13
CA CYS A 92 -8.37 5.13 1.22
C CYS A 92 -7.31 4.90 2.30
N TYR A 93 -6.02 4.74 1.93
CA TYR A 93 -4.92 4.66 2.90
C TYR A 93 -4.79 5.95 3.71
N GLY A 94 -4.80 7.11 3.05
CA GLY A 94 -4.62 8.39 3.71
C GLY A 94 -5.80 8.73 4.62
N MET A 95 -7.02 8.44 4.17
CA MET A 95 -8.25 8.58 4.94
C MET A 95 -8.24 7.69 6.18
N SER A 96 -7.89 6.40 6.03
CA SER A 96 -7.85 5.45 7.14
C SER A 96 -6.75 5.82 8.14
N CYS A 97 -5.55 6.16 7.65
CA CYS A 97 -4.42 6.54 8.48
C CYS A 97 -4.70 7.84 9.25
N LEU A 98 -5.16 8.89 8.56
CA LEU A 98 -5.45 10.18 9.20
C LEU A 98 -6.55 10.04 10.25
N SER A 99 -7.62 9.29 9.96
CA SER A 99 -8.70 9.02 10.92
C SER A 99 -8.18 8.40 12.23
N LEU A 100 -7.32 7.38 12.11
CA LEU A 100 -6.71 6.73 13.26
C LEU A 100 -5.74 7.64 14.01
N MET A 101 -4.92 8.43 13.30
CA MET A 101 -4.01 9.39 13.92
C MET A 101 -4.76 10.48 14.68
N MET A 102 -5.82 11.03 14.10
CA MET A 102 -6.70 12.00 14.77
C MET A 102 -7.32 11.41 16.02
N ASN A 103 -7.79 10.16 15.95
CA ASN A 103 -8.38 9.51 17.12
C ASN A 103 -7.36 9.22 18.22
N LYS A 104 -6.15 8.76 17.87
CA LYS A 104 -5.10 8.42 18.82
C LYS A 104 -4.54 9.64 19.56
N TYR A 105 -4.40 10.78 18.89
CA TYR A 105 -3.76 11.97 19.44
C TYR A 105 -4.72 13.10 19.80
N GLY A 106 -6.04 12.93 19.58
CA GLY A 106 -7.03 14.00 19.77
C GLY A 106 -7.00 15.06 18.67
N GLY A 107 -6.19 14.85 17.64
CA GLY A 107 -6.07 15.65 16.44
C GLY A 107 -4.76 15.38 15.70
N TYR A 108 -4.72 15.64 14.40
CA TYR A 108 -3.54 15.45 13.57
C TYR A 108 -3.55 16.36 12.34
N LEU A 109 -2.40 16.91 11.96
CA LEU A 109 -2.24 17.85 10.83
C LEU A 109 -3.24 19.04 10.82
N GLY A 110 -3.65 19.51 12.00
CA GLY A 110 -4.60 20.63 12.15
C GLY A 110 -6.08 20.23 12.29
N TYR A 111 -6.40 18.94 12.20
CA TYR A 111 -7.77 18.42 12.28
C TYR A 111 -8.02 17.68 13.60
N CYS A 112 -9.03 18.08 14.37
CA CYS A 112 -9.30 17.55 15.73
C CYS A 112 -10.73 17.04 15.97
N ALA A 113 -11.70 17.46 15.16
CA ALA A 113 -13.05 16.90 15.23
C ALA A 113 -13.05 15.43 14.76
N PRO A 114 -14.03 14.61 15.18
CA PRO A 114 -14.20 13.26 14.65
C PRO A 114 -14.33 13.27 13.11
N PRO A 115 -13.77 12.29 12.39
CA PRO A 115 -13.79 12.23 10.91
C PRO A 115 -15.17 12.42 10.28
N ILE A 116 -16.23 11.94 10.93
CA ILE A 116 -17.61 12.10 10.46
C ILE A 116 -18.10 13.56 10.39
N LYS A 117 -17.47 14.48 11.12
CA LYS A 117 -17.84 15.89 11.13
C LYS A 117 -17.35 16.66 9.91
N TYR A 118 -16.37 16.12 9.18
CA TYR A 118 -15.90 16.72 7.93
C TYR A 118 -16.81 16.26 6.80
N VAL A 119 -17.40 17.23 6.12
CA VAL A 119 -18.40 17.01 5.08
C VAL A 119 -17.76 17.02 3.70
N GLY A 120 -18.38 16.26 2.79
CA GLY A 120 -17.93 16.19 1.41
C GLY A 120 -18.16 17.46 0.62
N SER A 121 -17.48 17.60 -0.52
CA SER A 121 -17.82 18.65 -1.48
C SER A 121 -19.25 18.42 -1.98
N GLY A 122 -20.13 19.43 -1.96
CA GLY A 122 -21.52 19.27 -2.41
C GLY A 122 -21.70 18.86 -3.88
N SER A 123 -20.59 18.78 -4.63
CA SER A 123 -20.52 18.42 -6.05
C SER A 123 -19.75 17.12 -6.34
N GLY A 124 -19.28 16.36 -5.34
CA GLY A 124 -18.53 15.11 -5.55
C GLY A 124 -17.94 14.46 -4.29
N SER A 125 -17.29 13.31 -4.45
CA SER A 125 -16.58 12.60 -3.37
C SER A 125 -15.38 13.40 -2.84
N GLY A 126 -14.96 13.11 -1.59
CA GLY A 126 -13.84 13.80 -0.94
C GLY A 126 -14.22 15.04 -0.14
N PRO A 127 -13.29 15.59 0.66
CA PRO A 127 -13.57 16.67 1.60
C PRO A 127 -13.86 17.99 0.89
N SER A 128 -14.76 18.79 1.47
CA SER A 128 -15.01 20.17 1.05
C SER A 128 -13.83 21.12 1.34
N ASP A 129 -13.02 20.81 2.36
CA ASP A 129 -11.85 21.56 2.75
C ASP A 129 -10.59 21.11 1.97
N PRO A 130 -9.96 21.98 1.16
CA PRO A 130 -8.77 21.65 0.39
C PRO A 130 -7.54 21.36 1.26
N ASP A 131 -7.44 21.92 2.47
CA ASP A 131 -6.34 21.62 3.39
C ASP A 131 -6.50 20.22 3.97
N LEU A 132 -7.74 19.73 4.13
CA LEU A 132 -8.03 18.38 4.59
C LEU A 132 -7.69 17.36 3.49
N ASN A 133 -7.98 17.70 2.24
CA ASN A 133 -7.51 16.93 1.09
C ASN A 133 -5.98 16.81 1.12
N THR A 134 -5.28 17.92 1.33
CA THR A 134 -3.81 17.93 1.43
C THR A 134 -3.31 17.07 2.59
N ALA A 135 -3.93 17.15 3.77
CA ALA A 135 -3.57 16.33 4.94
C ALA A 135 -3.78 14.83 4.66
N ILE A 136 -4.90 14.46 4.02
CA ILE A 136 -5.18 13.08 3.61
C ILE A 136 -4.12 12.59 2.60
N ASN A 137 -3.75 13.41 1.61
CA ASN A 137 -2.75 13.05 0.60
C ASN A 137 -1.35 12.87 1.20
N ILE A 138 -0.97 13.70 2.18
CA ILE A 138 0.28 13.54 2.94
C ILE A 138 0.31 12.17 3.62
N MET A 139 -0.77 11.83 4.32
CA MET A 139 -0.92 10.52 4.98
C MET A 139 -1.00 9.37 3.97
N HIS A 140 -1.57 9.59 2.79
CA HIS A 140 -1.60 8.61 1.71
C HIS A 140 -0.17 8.27 1.24
N GLY A 141 0.73 9.27 1.21
CA GLY A 141 2.15 9.07 0.93
C GLY A 141 2.87 8.17 1.94
N HIS A 142 2.41 8.08 3.20
CA HIS A 142 3.06 7.25 4.22
C HIS A 142 3.05 5.74 3.89
N GLN A 143 2.15 5.29 2.99
CA GLN A 143 2.15 3.89 2.52
C GLN A 143 3.46 3.50 1.82
N LEU A 144 4.18 4.50 1.29
CA LEU A 144 5.48 4.38 0.66
C LEU A 144 6.63 4.73 1.60
N SER A 145 6.40 4.85 2.92
CA SER A 145 7.51 5.00 3.86
C SER A 145 8.33 3.71 3.94
N LEU A 146 9.62 3.85 4.26
CA LEU A 146 10.51 2.70 4.44
C LEU A 146 9.95 1.68 5.45
N ALA A 147 9.37 2.15 6.56
CA ALA A 147 8.78 1.31 7.59
C ALA A 147 7.57 0.50 7.08
N CYS A 148 6.67 1.14 6.33
CA CYS A 148 5.54 0.47 5.70
C CYS A 148 6.00 -0.59 4.69
N ILE A 149 6.99 -0.26 3.86
CA ILE A 149 7.55 -1.19 2.87
C ILE A 149 8.20 -2.39 3.56
N GLN A 150 9.00 -2.17 4.62
CA GLN A 150 9.59 -3.26 5.40
C GLN A 150 8.52 -4.15 6.03
N GLN A 151 7.49 -3.56 6.64
CA GLN A 151 6.41 -4.30 7.28
C GLN A 151 5.60 -5.11 6.27
N TYR A 152 5.44 -4.61 5.05
CA TYR A 152 4.85 -5.36 3.96
C TYR A 152 5.77 -6.52 3.53
N ILE A 153 7.06 -6.28 3.32
CA ILE A 153 8.03 -7.33 2.93
C ILE A 153 8.03 -8.48 3.93
N GLU A 154 7.98 -8.19 5.23
CA GLU A 154 7.97 -9.22 6.28
C GLU A 154 6.72 -10.10 6.24
N GLN A 155 5.58 -9.53 5.85
CA GLN A 155 4.34 -10.29 5.66
C GLN A 155 4.31 -10.96 4.29
N ALA A 156 4.85 -10.34 3.24
CA ALA A 156 4.95 -10.97 1.93
C ALA A 156 5.84 -12.21 1.99
N HIS A 157 6.93 -12.15 2.75
CA HIS A 157 7.88 -13.24 2.92
C HIS A 157 7.18 -14.56 3.28
N SER A 158 7.56 -15.63 2.57
CA SER A 158 7.01 -16.99 2.75
C SER A 158 5.49 -17.11 2.53
N GLY A 159 4.86 -16.13 1.86
CA GLY A 159 3.43 -16.17 1.57
C GLY A 159 2.51 -15.81 2.75
N HIS A 160 3.02 -15.32 3.87
CA HIS A 160 2.19 -15.04 5.06
C HIS A 160 1.06 -14.03 4.80
N SER A 161 1.30 -13.04 3.93
CA SER A 161 0.30 -12.05 3.52
C SER A 161 -0.83 -12.66 2.69
N GLN A 162 -0.71 -13.90 2.22
CA GLN A 162 -1.76 -14.62 1.51
C GLN A 162 -2.46 -15.64 2.40
N ASP A 163 -1.90 -15.90 3.58
CA ASP A 163 -2.48 -16.78 4.58
C ASP A 163 -3.38 -15.97 5.54
N ALA A 164 -4.69 -16.14 5.39
CA ALA A 164 -5.67 -15.51 6.25
C ALA A 164 -5.52 -15.91 7.74
N SER A 165 -5.02 -17.10 8.05
CA SER A 165 -4.78 -17.52 9.44
C SER A 165 -3.65 -16.73 10.08
N TYR A 166 -2.60 -16.43 9.31
CA TYR A 166 -1.55 -15.51 9.73
C TYR A 166 -2.12 -14.09 9.93
N GLY A 167 -2.89 -13.60 8.95
CA GLY A 167 -3.56 -12.29 9.03
C GLY A 167 -4.43 -12.13 10.28
N VAL A 168 -5.26 -13.12 10.62
CA VAL A 168 -6.08 -13.15 11.84
C VAL A 168 -5.22 -13.09 13.11
N THR A 169 -4.14 -13.85 13.14
CA THR A 169 -3.22 -13.88 14.29
C THR A 169 -2.59 -12.51 14.52
N LEU A 170 -2.05 -11.91 13.46
CA LEU A 170 -1.41 -10.59 13.52
C LEU A 170 -2.43 -9.48 13.83
N SER A 171 -3.66 -9.60 13.33
CA SER A 171 -4.77 -8.68 13.62
C SER A 171 -5.10 -8.65 15.11
N ARG A 172 -5.25 -9.83 15.74
CA ARG A 172 -5.51 -9.93 17.20
C ARG A 172 -4.37 -9.35 18.03
N GLN A 173 -3.14 -9.66 17.66
CA GLN A 173 -1.96 -9.14 18.35
C GLN A 173 -1.89 -7.61 18.23
N THR A 174 -2.18 -7.06 17.05
CA THR A 174 -2.13 -5.62 16.81
C THR A 174 -3.23 -4.89 17.59
N ILE A 175 -4.49 -5.39 17.53
CA ILE A 175 -5.60 -4.83 18.32
C ILE A 175 -5.28 -4.86 19.81
N GLY A 176 -4.77 -5.97 20.32
CA GLY A 176 -4.42 -6.10 21.74
C GLY A 176 -3.28 -5.17 22.18
N ARG A 177 -2.37 -4.80 21.27
CA ARG A 177 -1.21 -3.95 21.58
C ARG A 177 -1.50 -2.46 21.47
N GLU A 178 -2.23 -2.03 20.44
CA GLU A 178 -2.37 -0.61 20.12
C GLU A 178 -3.80 -0.18 19.70
N GLY A 179 -4.75 -1.11 19.65
CA GLY A 179 -6.11 -0.85 19.21
C GLY A 179 -6.28 -0.93 17.69
N PRO A 180 -7.27 -0.20 17.11
CA PRO A 180 -7.54 -0.24 15.69
C PRO A 180 -6.34 0.13 14.82
N TYR A 181 -6.21 -0.53 13.68
CA TYR A 181 -5.04 -0.48 12.80
C TYR A 181 -5.46 -0.45 11.32
N LEU A 182 -4.50 -0.27 10.41
CA LEU A 182 -4.77 -0.29 8.97
C LEU A 182 -4.70 -1.72 8.44
N VAL A 183 -5.74 -2.18 7.76
CA VAL A 183 -5.72 -3.42 6.99
C VAL A 183 -5.74 -3.09 5.50
N CYS A 184 -4.77 -3.60 4.77
CA CYS A 184 -4.65 -3.41 3.32
C CYS A 184 -4.91 -4.74 2.61
N VAL A 185 -5.76 -4.72 1.59
CA VAL A 185 -6.11 -5.90 0.80
C VAL A 185 -5.86 -5.65 -0.69
N THR A 186 -5.50 -6.68 -1.45
CA THR A 186 -5.33 -6.59 -2.92
C THR A 186 -6.23 -7.55 -3.66
N LYS A 187 -6.59 -7.23 -4.91
CA LYS A 187 -7.42 -8.12 -5.76
C LYS A 187 -6.70 -9.42 -6.12
N GLY A 188 -5.38 -9.36 -6.32
CA GLY A 188 -4.53 -10.48 -6.71
C GLY A 188 -3.03 -10.15 -6.57
N TRP A 189 -2.17 -10.96 -7.21
CA TRP A 189 -0.70 -10.83 -7.22
C TRP A 189 -0.18 -9.64 -8.02
N ASN A 190 -0.96 -9.15 -8.98
CA ASN A 190 -0.53 -8.06 -9.83
C ASN A 190 -0.62 -6.74 -9.04
N PRO A 191 0.51 -6.04 -8.79
CA PRO A 191 0.50 -4.77 -8.06
C PRO A 191 -0.26 -3.64 -8.76
N GLN A 192 -0.61 -3.83 -10.03
CA GLN A 192 -1.40 -2.91 -10.83
C GLN A 192 -2.90 -3.21 -10.78
N ALA A 193 -3.32 -4.36 -10.25
CA ALA A 193 -4.75 -4.70 -10.09
C ALA A 193 -5.45 -3.90 -8.98
N GLY A 194 -4.70 -3.07 -8.27
CA GLY A 194 -5.17 -2.20 -7.21
C GLY A 194 -5.24 -2.86 -5.83
N GLY A 195 -5.21 -2.00 -4.83
CA GLY A 195 -5.47 -2.37 -3.44
C GLY A 195 -6.60 -1.56 -2.82
N HIS A 196 -6.95 -1.92 -1.60
CA HIS A 196 -7.84 -1.15 -0.74
C HIS A 196 -7.31 -1.12 0.68
N THR A 197 -7.50 -0.01 1.37
CA THR A 197 -7.09 0.16 2.77
C THR A 197 -8.27 0.56 3.61
N MET A 198 -8.41 -0.11 4.75
CA MET A 198 -9.51 0.06 5.70
C MET A 198 -8.96 0.12 7.12
N ILE A 199 -9.82 0.48 8.07
CA ILE A 199 -9.51 0.42 9.50
C ILE A 199 -10.08 -0.87 10.07
N ALA A 200 -9.25 -1.78 10.55
CA ALA A 200 -9.70 -2.95 11.29
C ALA A 200 -9.77 -2.64 12.79
N TYR A 201 -10.85 -3.07 13.45
CA TYR A 201 -11.12 -2.72 14.84
C TYR A 201 -11.49 -3.89 15.75
N ASP A 202 -11.87 -5.04 15.20
CA ASP A 202 -12.21 -6.23 15.99
C ASP A 202 -12.02 -7.52 15.17
N VAL A 203 -11.85 -8.64 15.87
CA VAL A 203 -11.77 -9.99 15.29
C VAL A 203 -12.68 -10.94 16.04
N THR A 204 -13.74 -11.43 15.39
CA THR A 204 -14.68 -12.40 15.97
C THR A 204 -14.70 -13.70 15.17
N GLY A 205 -15.43 -14.71 15.66
CA GLY A 205 -15.53 -16.03 15.03
C GLY A 205 -14.75 -17.12 15.78
N SER A 206 -14.59 -18.28 15.15
CA SER A 206 -14.02 -19.50 15.73
C SER A 206 -12.97 -20.13 14.82
N ALA A 207 -12.28 -21.17 15.30
CA ALA A 207 -11.16 -21.78 14.59
C ALA A 207 -11.50 -22.14 13.13
N GLY A 208 -10.74 -21.56 12.20
CA GLY A 208 -10.92 -21.76 10.76
C GLY A 208 -12.02 -20.91 10.11
N ASN A 209 -12.76 -20.10 10.87
CA ASN A 209 -13.79 -19.20 10.36
C ASN A 209 -13.87 -17.92 11.23
N TYR A 210 -13.12 -16.91 10.82
CA TYR A 210 -13.00 -15.63 11.52
C TYR A 210 -13.52 -14.47 10.68
N LYS A 211 -13.90 -13.38 11.36
CA LYS A 211 -14.26 -12.11 10.76
C LYS A 211 -13.33 -11.04 11.30
N ILE A 212 -12.65 -10.32 10.42
CA ILE A 212 -11.95 -9.08 10.76
C ILE A 212 -12.91 -7.93 10.44
N TRP A 213 -13.41 -7.25 11.46
CA TRP A 213 -14.37 -6.16 11.30
C TRP A 213 -13.67 -4.87 10.91
N VAL A 214 -14.25 -4.17 9.93
CA VAL A 214 -13.60 -3.03 9.29
C VAL A 214 -14.49 -1.79 9.20
N VAL A 215 -13.88 -0.61 9.21
CA VAL A 215 -14.45 0.65 8.74
C VAL A 215 -13.87 0.91 7.36
N ASP A 216 -14.76 0.98 6.37
CA ASP A 216 -14.40 1.12 4.96
C ASP A 216 -14.59 2.57 4.52
N PRO A 217 -13.54 3.27 4.03
CA PRO A 217 -13.66 4.65 3.56
C PRO A 217 -14.59 4.81 2.34
N ASN A 218 -14.99 3.71 1.69
CA ASN A 218 -16.02 3.74 0.63
C ASN A 218 -17.46 3.65 1.20
N ARG A 219 -17.65 3.51 2.51
CA ARG A 219 -18.96 3.39 3.18
C ARG A 219 -19.12 4.44 4.27
N ILE A 220 -19.95 5.46 4.02
CA ILE A 220 -20.16 6.60 4.92
C ILE A 220 -21.08 6.23 6.09
N TRP A 221 -20.67 6.47 7.34
CA TRP A 221 -21.59 6.26 8.46
C TRP A 221 -22.73 7.29 8.48
N ALA A 222 -22.48 8.54 8.10
CA ALA A 222 -23.50 9.59 8.11
C ALA A 222 -24.71 9.31 7.18
N ASP A 223 -24.51 8.56 6.09
CA ASP A 223 -25.54 8.19 5.13
C ASP A 223 -26.30 6.94 5.61
N THR A 224 -27.60 7.08 5.90
CA THR A 224 -28.46 6.04 6.46
C THR A 224 -28.88 4.94 5.48
N SER A 225 -28.53 5.05 4.20
CA SER A 225 -28.94 4.09 3.17
C SER A 225 -28.32 2.70 3.38
N ALA A 226 -28.94 1.71 2.74
CA ALA A 226 -28.46 0.32 2.76
C ALA A 226 -27.04 0.16 2.20
N ASN A 227 -26.64 1.03 1.26
CA ASN A 227 -25.34 1.00 0.61
C ASN A 227 -24.21 1.61 1.44
N HIS A 228 -24.55 2.32 2.53
CA HIS A 228 -23.60 3.00 3.41
C HIS A 228 -23.71 2.50 4.85
N ARG A 229 -24.45 3.20 5.73
CA ARG A 229 -24.63 2.77 7.13
C ARG A 229 -25.21 1.35 7.24
N GLY A 230 -26.07 0.96 6.29
CA GLY A 230 -26.71 -0.35 6.25
C GLY A 230 -25.73 -1.52 6.47
N TRP A 231 -24.58 -1.50 5.79
CA TRP A 231 -23.52 -2.51 5.88
C TRP A 231 -22.99 -2.75 7.29
N TYR A 232 -22.92 -1.69 8.09
CA TYR A 232 -22.45 -1.75 9.46
C TYR A 232 -23.57 -2.26 10.36
N THR A 233 -24.78 -1.72 10.22
CA THR A 233 -25.94 -2.09 11.06
C THR A 233 -26.46 -3.51 10.78
N SER A 234 -26.24 -4.05 9.59
CA SER A 234 -26.55 -5.44 9.23
C SER A 234 -25.46 -6.42 9.64
N GLY A 235 -24.32 -5.95 10.15
CA GLY A 235 -23.17 -6.79 10.48
C GLY A 235 -22.50 -7.42 9.26
N SER A 236 -22.51 -6.73 8.11
CA SER A 236 -22.00 -7.24 6.82
C SER A 236 -20.63 -6.67 6.43
N ASN A 237 -20.10 -5.66 7.15
CA ASN A 237 -18.82 -5.02 6.82
C ASN A 237 -17.62 -5.67 7.54
N PHE A 238 -17.14 -6.78 6.99
CA PHE A 238 -15.99 -7.51 7.52
C PHE A 238 -15.20 -8.21 6.40
N ILE A 239 -13.92 -8.47 6.65
CA ILE A 239 -13.11 -9.41 5.88
C ILE A 239 -13.39 -10.80 6.46
N GLN A 240 -13.91 -11.70 5.63
CA GLN A 240 -14.14 -13.09 5.96
C GLN A 240 -12.82 -13.85 5.85
N CYS A 241 -12.46 -14.65 6.87
CA CYS A 241 -11.24 -15.45 6.87
C CYS A 241 -11.61 -16.92 7.13
N THR A 242 -11.39 -17.78 6.14
CA THR A 242 -11.74 -19.21 6.17
C THR A 242 -10.51 -20.06 5.88
N GLY A 243 -9.96 -20.70 6.90
CA GLY A 243 -8.66 -21.38 6.79
C GLY A 243 -7.55 -20.41 6.39
N SER A 244 -6.85 -20.69 5.29
CA SER A 244 -5.85 -19.81 4.69
C SER A 244 -6.44 -18.76 3.74
N ASN A 245 -7.74 -18.83 3.43
CA ASN A 245 -8.39 -17.94 2.47
C ASN A 245 -9.03 -16.75 3.16
N TRP A 246 -9.03 -15.59 2.50
CA TRP A 246 -9.78 -14.41 2.93
C TRP A 246 -10.69 -13.91 1.82
N SER A 247 -11.78 -13.23 2.17
CA SER A 247 -12.57 -12.47 1.20
C SER A 247 -13.19 -11.19 1.75
N PHE A 248 -13.38 -10.19 0.89
CA PHE A 248 -14.01 -8.92 1.23
C PHE A 248 -14.91 -8.42 0.10
N LEU A 249 -16.15 -8.07 0.43
CA LEU A 249 -17.09 -7.51 -0.54
C LEU A 249 -16.92 -5.99 -0.62
N MET A 250 -16.26 -5.53 -1.67
CA MET A 250 -15.99 -4.11 -1.94
C MET A 250 -17.29 -3.33 -2.15
N ALA A 251 -17.35 -2.11 -1.62
CA ALA A 251 -18.46 -1.20 -1.86
C ALA A 251 -18.69 -0.98 -3.37
N GLY A 252 -19.94 -1.04 -3.81
CA GLY A 252 -20.32 -0.87 -5.23
C GLY A 252 -19.88 -2.01 -6.16
N LYS A 253 -19.38 -3.13 -5.63
CA LYS A 253 -19.02 -4.33 -6.41
C LYS A 253 -19.95 -5.49 -6.09
N MET A 254 -20.21 -6.34 -7.08
CA MET A 254 -21.05 -7.54 -6.94
C MET A 254 -20.25 -8.80 -6.57
N SER A 255 -18.92 -8.76 -6.66
CA SER A 255 -18.03 -9.88 -6.34
C SER A 255 -17.09 -9.53 -5.19
N ALA A 256 -16.82 -10.53 -4.34
CA ALA A 256 -15.84 -10.42 -3.27
C ALA A 256 -14.42 -10.54 -3.83
N TRP A 257 -13.49 -9.77 -3.26
CA TRP A 257 -12.06 -9.95 -3.45
C TRP A 257 -11.52 -11.03 -2.50
N PRO A 258 -10.40 -11.69 -2.81
CA PRO A 258 -9.78 -11.69 -4.13
C PRO A 258 -10.69 -12.40 -5.13
N THR A 259 -10.77 -11.88 -6.36
CA THR A 259 -11.42 -12.61 -7.46
C THR A 259 -10.34 -13.38 -8.19
N ASP A 260 -10.58 -14.65 -8.52
CA ASP A 260 -9.72 -15.40 -9.46
C ASP A 260 -9.43 -14.50 -10.67
N GLY A 261 -8.15 -14.40 -11.04
CA GLY A 261 -7.70 -13.51 -12.10
C GLY A 261 -8.51 -13.67 -13.38
N ASP A 262 -8.56 -12.59 -14.16
CA ASP A 262 -9.03 -12.58 -15.56
C ASP A 262 -8.15 -13.50 -16.47
N ASP A 263 -7.27 -14.35 -15.92
CA ASP A 263 -6.46 -15.36 -16.59
C ASP A 263 -7.00 -16.80 -16.46
N GLY A 264 -8.14 -17.02 -15.80
CA GLY A 264 -8.93 -18.25 -15.97
C GLY A 264 -8.26 -19.55 -15.49
N VAL A 265 -7.22 -19.47 -14.65
CA VAL A 265 -6.62 -20.66 -14.04
C VAL A 265 -7.35 -20.99 -12.74
N ALA A 266 -8.48 -21.69 -12.88
CA ALA A 266 -9.18 -22.31 -11.76
C ALA A 266 -8.23 -23.28 -11.02
N GLY A 267 -8.06 -23.11 -9.70
CA GLY A 267 -7.43 -24.12 -8.85
C GLY A 267 -6.25 -23.68 -7.97
N SER A 268 -6.06 -22.39 -7.68
CA SER A 268 -5.16 -22.02 -6.58
C SER A 268 -5.86 -22.24 -5.22
N PRO A 269 -5.31 -23.06 -4.30
CA PRO A 269 -5.90 -23.30 -2.98
C PRO A 269 -5.73 -22.12 -2.00
N LEU A 270 -5.07 -21.04 -2.43
CA LEU A 270 -4.85 -19.80 -1.67
C LEU A 270 -5.43 -18.64 -2.47
N GLY A 271 -6.29 -17.84 -1.84
CA GLY A 271 -6.77 -16.58 -2.40
C GLY A 271 -5.59 -15.74 -2.91
N GLU A 272 -5.65 -15.34 -4.18
CA GLU A 272 -4.51 -14.76 -4.90
C GLU A 272 -4.11 -13.35 -4.42
N GLY A 273 -4.95 -12.72 -3.59
CA GLY A 273 -4.72 -11.39 -3.05
C GLY A 273 -4.00 -11.38 -1.71
N HIS A 274 -3.37 -10.26 -1.39
CA HIS A 274 -2.70 -10.03 -0.11
C HIS A 274 -3.69 -9.48 0.92
N LEU A 275 -3.56 -9.93 2.16
CA LEU A 275 -4.13 -9.39 3.39
C LEU A 275 -2.96 -8.94 4.28
N VAL A 276 -2.76 -7.63 4.35
CA VAL A 276 -1.61 -7.00 5.03
C VAL A 276 -2.10 -6.24 6.24
N VAL A 277 -1.54 -6.54 7.41
CA VAL A 277 -1.80 -5.86 8.67
C VAL A 277 -0.73 -4.80 8.90
N LEU A 278 -1.12 -3.53 8.93
CA LEU A 278 -0.22 -2.40 9.18
C LEU A 278 -0.59 -1.72 10.50
N PRO A 279 0.19 -1.97 11.57
CA PRO A 279 0.06 -1.25 12.83
C PRO A 279 0.12 0.27 12.62
N LEU A 280 -0.69 1.04 13.34
CA LEU A 280 -0.66 2.50 13.32
C LEU A 280 0.69 3.05 13.78
N SER A 281 1.40 2.34 14.65
CA SER A 281 2.78 2.69 15.04
C SER A 281 3.78 2.64 13.88
N VAL A 282 3.46 1.90 12.80
CA VAL A 282 4.26 1.82 11.57
C VAL A 282 3.72 2.76 10.50
N ALA A 283 2.41 2.73 10.26
CA ALA A 283 1.75 3.47 9.18
C ALA A 283 1.56 4.98 9.46
N GLY A 284 1.40 5.34 10.72
CA GLY A 284 1.02 6.68 11.17
C GLY A 284 2.16 7.70 11.15
N PRO A 285 3.27 7.45 11.88
CA PRO A 285 4.37 8.41 11.96
C PRO A 285 4.99 8.73 10.60
N THR A 286 5.44 9.97 10.42
CA THR A 286 6.27 10.33 9.27
C THR A 286 7.53 9.47 9.26
N GLY A 287 7.85 8.90 8.10
CA GLY A 287 9.00 8.04 7.88
C GLY A 287 10.00 8.64 6.90
N ARG A 288 11.03 7.88 6.53
CA ARG A 288 11.90 8.23 5.39
C ARG A 288 11.32 7.67 4.09
N SER A 289 11.60 8.34 2.97
CA SER A 289 11.35 7.76 1.65
C SER A 289 12.27 6.54 1.46
N PRO A 290 11.83 5.49 0.75
CA PRO A 290 12.71 4.38 0.37
C PRO A 290 13.89 4.86 -0.47
N SER A 291 13.80 6.02 -1.13
CA SER A 291 14.79 6.48 -2.12
C SER A 291 15.88 7.37 -1.56
N SER A 292 15.80 7.78 -0.29
CA SER A 292 16.83 8.60 0.36
C SER A 292 18.11 7.78 0.60
N MET A 293 18.93 7.65 -0.45
CA MET A 293 20.25 7.02 -0.43
C MET A 293 21.25 7.90 0.32
N GLY A 294 22.05 7.34 1.21
CA GLY A 294 23.15 8.07 1.89
C GLY A 294 23.07 8.21 3.41
N LEU A 295 22.06 7.66 4.08
CA LEU A 295 22.04 7.58 5.56
C LEU A 295 22.13 6.13 6.02
N SER A 296 23.37 5.65 6.18
CA SER A 296 23.84 4.46 6.92
C SER A 296 22.77 3.57 7.56
N LEU A 297 21.93 2.94 6.75
CA LEU A 297 21.27 1.70 7.11
C LEU A 297 21.89 0.65 6.20
N PRO A 298 22.99 -0.01 6.62
CA PRO A 298 23.69 -1.03 5.84
C PRO A 298 22.82 -2.23 5.45
N THR A 299 21.55 -2.25 5.86
CA THR A 299 20.66 -3.40 5.83
C THR A 299 19.43 -3.24 4.95
N LEU A 300 19.20 -2.11 4.27
CA LEU A 300 17.87 -1.83 3.73
C LEU A 300 17.80 -1.69 2.21
N LEU A 301 17.19 -2.74 1.64
CA LEU A 301 16.48 -2.77 0.38
C LEU A 301 17.36 -2.43 -0.82
N LEU A 302 17.96 -3.47 -1.42
CA LEU A 302 18.26 -3.36 -2.84
C LEU A 302 16.93 -3.10 -3.55
N LYS A 303 16.89 -2.01 -4.31
CA LYS A 303 15.71 -1.55 -5.03
C LYS A 303 15.88 -1.91 -6.47
N ILE A 304 14.84 -2.47 -7.05
CA ILE A 304 14.74 -2.65 -8.50
C ILE A 304 13.48 -1.93 -8.95
N PHE A 305 13.65 -1.00 -9.85
CA PHE A 305 12.56 -0.24 -10.45
C PHE A 305 12.57 -0.47 -11.95
N ILE A 306 11.39 -0.67 -12.52
CA ILE A 306 11.19 -0.59 -13.96
C ILE A 306 10.03 0.34 -14.23
N TRP A 307 10.17 1.20 -15.23
CA TRP A 307 9.13 2.14 -15.65
C TRP A 307 9.04 2.23 -17.17
N GLY A 308 7.83 2.42 -17.68
CA GLY A 308 7.59 2.73 -19.09
C GLY A 308 7.98 4.15 -19.47
N LYS A 309 8.41 4.32 -20.73
CA LYS A 309 8.57 5.63 -21.37
C LYS A 309 7.38 5.94 -22.26
N GLY A 310 7.00 7.21 -22.33
CA GLY A 310 5.89 7.66 -23.16
C GLY A 310 4.61 6.89 -22.84
N GLU A 311 4.01 6.25 -23.85
CA GLU A 311 2.77 5.49 -23.71
C GLU A 311 2.97 3.97 -23.42
N SER A 312 4.18 3.54 -23.05
CA SER A 312 4.54 2.13 -22.79
C SER A 312 3.73 1.43 -21.68
N ARG A 313 2.71 0.64 -22.08
CA ARG A 313 1.80 -0.06 -21.15
C ARG A 313 2.21 -1.46 -20.73
N ASP A 314 3.12 -2.11 -21.45
CA ASP A 314 3.42 -3.55 -21.26
C ASP A 314 4.82 -3.82 -20.68
N VAL A 315 5.39 -2.82 -20.01
CA VAL A 315 6.69 -2.96 -19.35
C VAL A 315 6.60 -3.87 -18.14
N ALA A 316 7.51 -4.84 -18.01
CA ALA A 316 7.50 -5.74 -16.86
C ALA A 316 8.86 -6.39 -16.61
N ILE A 317 9.11 -6.74 -15.35
CA ILE A 317 10.15 -7.71 -15.00
C ILE A 317 9.61 -9.12 -15.23
N HIS A 318 10.19 -9.85 -16.19
CA HIS A 318 9.85 -11.25 -16.46
C HIS A 318 10.41 -12.18 -15.41
N GLN A 319 11.64 -11.93 -14.97
CA GLN A 319 12.29 -12.72 -13.92
C GLN A 319 13.33 -11.88 -13.21
N LEU A 320 13.49 -12.15 -11.92
CA LEU A 320 14.60 -11.66 -11.10
C LEU A 320 15.27 -12.86 -10.46
N ARG A 321 16.59 -12.97 -10.60
CA ARG A 321 17.39 -14.01 -9.93
C ARG A 321 18.54 -13.44 -9.14
N THR A 322 18.95 -14.16 -8.11
CA THR A 322 20.23 -13.96 -7.43
C THR A 322 21.34 -14.75 -8.12
N GLY A 323 22.60 -14.40 -7.81
CA GLY A 323 23.77 -15.10 -8.35
C GLY A 323 23.85 -16.60 -8.01
N ASP A 324 23.13 -17.07 -6.99
CA ASP A 324 23.00 -18.49 -6.62
C ASP A 324 21.84 -19.22 -7.33
N GLY A 325 21.09 -18.51 -8.19
CA GLY A 325 20.05 -19.09 -9.04
C GLY A 325 18.63 -19.09 -8.46
N ARG A 326 18.43 -18.58 -7.22
CA ARG A 326 17.06 -18.39 -6.68
C ARG A 326 16.31 -17.36 -7.49
N ARG A 327 14.98 -17.52 -7.62
CA ARG A 327 14.14 -16.75 -8.57
C ARG A 327 12.92 -16.13 -7.91
N LEU A 328 12.50 -14.97 -8.40
CA LEU A 328 11.32 -14.27 -7.92
C LEU A 328 10.03 -14.97 -8.33
N PHE A 329 9.91 -15.35 -9.61
CA PHE A 329 8.70 -16.00 -10.12
C PHE A 329 8.95 -17.47 -10.41
N THR A 330 7.94 -18.30 -10.16
CA THR A 330 7.92 -19.68 -10.64
C THR A 330 8.06 -19.68 -12.16
N GLU A 331 8.97 -20.49 -12.67
CA GLU A 331 9.37 -20.52 -14.08
C GLU A 331 8.16 -20.57 -15.03
N GLY A 332 8.10 -19.67 -16.02
CA GLY A 332 6.99 -19.59 -16.98
C GLY A 332 5.71 -18.96 -16.45
N THR A 333 5.70 -18.46 -15.20
CA THR A 333 4.54 -17.83 -14.57
C THR A 333 4.89 -16.44 -14.01
N LYS A 334 3.88 -15.70 -13.53
CA LYS A 334 4.04 -14.48 -12.72
C LYS A 334 3.72 -14.71 -11.24
N ARG A 335 3.64 -15.98 -10.82
CA ARG A 335 3.42 -16.34 -9.42
C ARG A 335 4.75 -16.28 -8.68
N ILE A 336 4.75 -15.63 -7.52
CA ILE A 336 5.96 -15.53 -6.70
C ILE A 336 6.36 -16.94 -6.26
N ASP A 337 7.64 -17.29 -6.43
CA ASP A 337 8.20 -18.55 -5.96
C ASP A 337 8.51 -18.43 -4.47
N TRP A 338 7.62 -18.97 -3.64
CA TRP A 338 7.77 -18.99 -2.18
C TRP A 338 8.56 -20.20 -1.66
N ASP A 339 9.01 -21.10 -2.54
CA ASP A 339 9.78 -22.28 -2.13
C ASP A 339 11.08 -21.84 -1.44
N SER A 340 11.35 -22.39 -0.25
CA SER A 340 12.50 -21.98 0.54
C SER A 340 13.87 -22.28 -0.11
N THR A 341 13.88 -23.18 -1.11
CA THR A 341 15.07 -23.64 -1.83
C THR A 341 15.24 -22.90 -3.15
N THR A 342 14.18 -22.77 -3.94
CA THR A 342 14.24 -22.15 -5.29
C THR A 342 13.79 -20.70 -5.32
N GLY A 343 12.96 -20.30 -4.38
CA GLY A 343 12.37 -18.98 -4.29
C GLY A 343 13.31 -17.91 -3.77
N LEU A 344 13.19 -16.71 -4.32
CA LEU A 344 13.88 -15.52 -3.87
C LEU A 344 13.14 -14.92 -2.68
N GLY A 345 13.18 -15.61 -1.54
CA GLY A 345 12.32 -15.32 -0.39
C GLY A 345 12.44 -13.88 0.13
N ALA A 346 13.59 -13.23 0.03
CA ALA A 346 13.79 -11.89 0.57
C ALA A 346 13.36 -10.73 -0.36
N VAL A 347 12.73 -10.99 -1.53
CA VAL A 347 12.12 -9.95 -2.37
C VAL A 347 10.62 -9.83 -2.10
N ALA A 348 10.11 -8.60 -2.05
CA ALA A 348 8.68 -8.35 -2.26
C ALA A 348 8.45 -7.37 -3.41
N PRO A 349 7.45 -7.61 -4.29
CA PRO A 349 6.95 -6.59 -5.19
C PRO A 349 6.28 -5.49 -4.37
N TRP A 350 6.43 -4.24 -4.78
CA TRP A 350 5.67 -3.15 -4.19
C TRP A 350 4.28 -3.06 -4.82
N PHE A 351 3.27 -2.88 -3.96
CA PHE A 351 1.88 -2.68 -4.35
C PHE A 351 1.45 -1.26 -3.94
N ASN A 352 0.84 -0.52 -4.85
CA ASN A 352 0.03 0.62 -4.45
C ASN A 352 -1.24 0.07 -3.75
N PHE A 353 -1.48 0.47 -2.51
CA PHE A 353 -2.66 0.05 -1.77
C PHE A 353 -3.91 0.91 -2.06
N GLY A 354 -3.81 1.81 -3.06
CA GLY A 354 -4.93 2.40 -3.78
C GLY A 354 -5.21 1.69 -5.11
N ASN A 355 -6.41 1.88 -5.65
CA ASN A 355 -6.78 1.35 -6.97
C ASN A 355 -5.95 2.05 -8.06
N ILE A 356 -5.24 1.30 -8.91
CA ILE A 356 -4.57 1.84 -10.10
C ILE A 356 -5.47 1.56 -11.31
N PRO A 357 -5.87 2.58 -12.09
CA PRO A 357 -6.61 2.37 -13.32
C PRO A 357 -5.79 1.56 -14.33
N ALA A 358 -6.43 0.59 -15.00
CA ALA A 358 -5.86 -0.15 -16.12
C ALA A 358 -5.43 0.74 -17.33
N GLN A 359 -5.77 2.02 -17.30
CA GLN A 359 -5.59 2.98 -18.39
C GLN A 359 -4.35 3.87 -18.24
N LYS A 360 -3.52 3.68 -17.20
CA LYS A 360 -2.26 4.44 -17.08
C LYS A 360 -1.22 3.97 -18.12
N PRO A 361 -0.65 4.90 -18.91
CA PRO A 361 0.38 4.59 -19.89
C PRO A 361 1.78 4.33 -19.32
N GLU A 362 2.08 4.76 -18.09
CA GLU A 362 3.41 4.59 -17.49
C GLU A 362 3.37 3.46 -16.45
N ARG A 363 3.85 2.29 -16.85
CA ARG A 363 3.87 1.10 -15.99
C ARG A 363 5.08 1.13 -15.08
N PHE A 364 4.89 1.41 -13.79
CA PHE A 364 5.92 1.30 -12.76
C PHE A 364 5.79 -0.03 -12.00
N GLU A 365 6.86 -0.79 -11.91
CA GLU A 365 6.99 -1.91 -10.98
C GLU A 365 8.21 -1.67 -10.08
N GLY A 366 8.00 -1.79 -8.77
CA GLY A 366 9.06 -1.71 -7.78
C GLY A 366 9.23 -3.04 -7.07
N TYR A 367 10.48 -3.43 -6.81
CA TYR A 367 10.82 -4.61 -6.03
C TYR A 367 11.86 -4.22 -5.00
N PHE A 368 11.67 -4.73 -3.78
CA PHE A 368 12.52 -4.43 -2.64
C PHE A 368 13.07 -5.73 -2.06
N TYR A 369 14.39 -5.82 -1.92
CA TYR A 369 15.07 -6.99 -1.35
C TYR A 369 15.61 -6.76 0.05
N LYS A 370 15.18 -7.55 1.04
CA LYS A 370 15.69 -7.48 2.41
C LYS A 370 17.12 -8.03 2.48
N GLY A 371 18.09 -7.12 2.64
CA GLY A 371 19.50 -7.44 2.83
C GLY A 371 20.40 -6.97 1.67
N ALA A 372 21.62 -7.49 1.64
CA ALA A 372 22.58 -7.23 0.57
C ALA A 372 22.44 -8.32 -0.52
N MET A 373 22.24 -7.89 -1.76
CA MET A 373 22.26 -8.77 -2.93
C MET A 373 23.50 -8.41 -3.74
N PRO A 374 24.63 -9.14 -3.63
CA PRO A 374 25.88 -8.76 -4.28
C PRO A 374 25.81 -8.88 -5.82
N SER A 375 24.90 -9.70 -6.33
CA SER A 375 24.64 -9.87 -7.75
C SER A 375 23.18 -10.21 -8.03
N ALA A 376 22.68 -9.72 -9.16
CA ALA A 376 21.31 -9.93 -9.60
C ALA A 376 21.26 -10.17 -11.11
N GLU A 377 20.27 -10.94 -11.57
CA GLU A 377 19.92 -11.07 -12.97
C GLU A 377 18.48 -10.58 -13.14
N VAL A 378 18.26 -9.60 -14.03
CA VAL A 378 16.94 -9.05 -14.33
C VAL A 378 16.62 -9.32 -15.79
N GLU A 379 15.55 -10.04 -16.05
CA GLU A 379 14.98 -10.23 -17.38
C GLU A 379 13.76 -9.32 -17.53
N PHE A 380 13.71 -8.49 -18.58
CA PHE A 380 12.64 -7.50 -18.74
C PHE A 380 12.14 -7.37 -20.18
N ASN A 381 10.96 -6.77 -20.33
CA ASN A 381 10.41 -6.26 -21.59
C ASN A 381 10.20 -4.75 -21.45
N SER A 382 10.64 -4.00 -22.47
CA SER A 382 10.57 -2.55 -22.54
C SER A 382 9.21 -1.96 -22.97
N GLY A 383 8.18 -2.78 -23.20
CA GLY A 383 6.86 -2.29 -23.60
C GLY A 383 6.85 -1.68 -25.00
N THR A 384 5.91 -0.81 -25.35
CA THR A 384 5.69 -0.36 -26.74
C THR A 384 6.59 0.79 -27.19
N GLU A 385 7.10 1.61 -26.28
CA GLU A 385 7.88 2.82 -26.55
C GLU A 385 9.23 2.87 -25.79
N GLY A 386 9.57 1.78 -25.10
CA GLY A 386 10.79 1.68 -24.31
C GLY A 386 10.54 1.77 -22.81
N ALA A 387 11.60 1.54 -22.05
CA ALA A 387 11.56 1.49 -20.59
C ALA A 387 12.86 2.00 -19.98
N GLY A 388 12.77 2.46 -18.74
CA GLY A 388 13.92 2.59 -17.85
C GLY A 388 13.91 1.46 -16.83
N VAL A 389 15.10 0.92 -16.53
CA VAL A 389 15.33 -0.02 -15.44
C VAL A 389 16.40 0.57 -14.53
N ALA A 390 16.17 0.57 -13.22
CA ALA A 390 17.17 0.96 -12.25
C ALA A 390 17.31 -0.11 -11.18
N ILE A 391 18.55 -0.40 -10.78
CA ILE A 391 18.86 -1.22 -9.61
C ILE A 391 19.85 -0.48 -8.73
N GLY A 392 19.63 -0.47 -7.43
CA GLY A 392 20.49 0.29 -6.54
C GLY A 392 20.47 -0.19 -5.10
N GLY A 393 21.63 -0.06 -4.45
CA GLY A 393 21.81 -0.22 -3.01
C GLY A 393 22.20 1.10 -2.36
N PRO A 394 22.66 1.09 -1.10
CA PRO A 394 23.04 2.31 -0.38
C PRO A 394 24.19 3.10 -1.01
N ASP A 395 25.17 2.38 -1.60
CA ASP A 395 26.45 2.96 -2.00
C ASP A 395 26.61 3.16 -3.51
N GLY A 396 25.64 2.69 -4.31
CA GLY A 396 25.71 2.77 -5.77
C GLY A 396 24.45 2.25 -6.44
N TYR A 397 24.22 2.69 -7.66
CA TYR A 397 23.12 2.25 -8.51
C TYR A 397 23.59 2.11 -9.95
N VAL A 398 22.76 1.44 -10.77
CA VAL A 398 22.91 1.39 -12.22
C VAL A 398 21.56 1.70 -12.82
N ARG A 399 21.56 2.52 -13.88
CA ARG A 399 20.39 2.81 -14.68
C ARG A 399 20.58 2.35 -16.12
N VAL A 400 19.53 1.76 -16.65
CA VAL A 400 19.47 1.27 -18.03
C VAL A 400 18.30 1.95 -18.71
N ASP A 401 18.58 2.57 -19.84
CA ASP A 401 17.60 3.24 -20.67
C ASP A 401 17.46 2.51 -21.99
N CYS A 402 16.34 1.83 -22.16
CA CYS A 402 15.91 1.32 -23.45
C CYS A 402 15.02 2.37 -24.12
N ARG A 403 15.40 2.81 -25.31
CA ARG A 403 14.65 3.83 -26.08
C ARG A 403 13.75 3.22 -27.17
N GLU A 404 13.87 1.92 -27.40
CA GLU A 404 13.08 1.20 -28.40
C GLU A 404 12.06 0.30 -27.70
N GLY A 405 10.80 0.32 -28.17
CA GLY A 405 9.79 -0.62 -27.71
C GLY A 405 10.02 -2.04 -28.18
N GLY A 406 9.54 -3.03 -27.43
CA GLY A 406 9.61 -4.46 -27.71
C GLY A 406 11.00 -5.04 -27.50
N ALA A 407 11.94 -4.25 -26.97
CA ALA A 407 13.24 -4.75 -26.55
C ALA A 407 13.06 -5.67 -25.34
N THR A 408 13.81 -6.77 -25.37
CA THR A 408 14.00 -7.71 -24.28
C THR A 408 15.49 -7.85 -24.06
N ALA A 409 15.91 -7.96 -22.81
CA ALA A 409 17.29 -8.25 -22.47
C ALA A 409 17.38 -8.88 -21.09
N ARG A 410 18.52 -9.52 -20.86
CA ARG A 410 18.95 -9.99 -19.55
C ARG A 410 20.03 -9.05 -19.05
N LEU A 411 19.79 -8.43 -17.90
CA LEU A 411 20.74 -7.53 -17.24
C LEU A 411 21.38 -8.29 -16.08
N ARG A 412 22.69 -8.52 -16.15
CA ARG A 412 23.47 -9.11 -15.05
C ARG A 412 24.20 -8.02 -14.30
N PHE A 413 23.92 -7.93 -13.02
CA PHE A 413 24.55 -6.98 -12.11
C PHE A 413 25.50 -7.72 -11.16
N ALA A 414 26.66 -7.12 -10.91
CA ALA A 414 27.64 -7.58 -9.92
C ALA A 414 28.15 -6.39 -9.10
N GLY A 415 28.62 -6.64 -7.87
CA GLY A 415 29.10 -5.56 -6.99
C GLY A 415 27.99 -4.61 -6.53
N LEU A 416 26.74 -5.07 -6.53
CA LEU A 416 25.59 -4.30 -6.07
C LEU A 416 25.75 -3.97 -4.57
N GLY A 417 25.42 -2.74 -4.20
CA GLY A 417 25.65 -2.22 -2.85
C GLY A 417 27.10 -1.81 -2.58
N THR A 418 27.93 -1.70 -3.62
CA THR A 418 29.25 -1.05 -3.55
C THR A 418 29.24 0.24 -4.37
N ALA A 419 30.30 1.04 -4.25
CA ALA A 419 30.49 2.26 -5.07
C ALA A 419 30.68 1.98 -6.57
N HIS A 420 30.92 0.72 -6.96
CA HIS A 420 31.25 0.34 -8.34
C HIS A 420 30.45 -0.89 -8.79
N PRO A 421 29.11 -0.79 -8.90
CA PRO A 421 28.33 -1.86 -9.49
C PRO A 421 28.68 -2.01 -10.98
N VAL A 422 28.74 -3.24 -11.45
CA VAL A 422 29.01 -3.59 -12.85
C VAL A 422 27.73 -4.15 -13.46
N LEU A 423 27.39 -3.68 -14.66
CA LEU A 423 26.31 -4.21 -15.47
C LEU A 423 26.86 -4.85 -16.74
N THR A 424 26.39 -6.07 -17.01
CA THR A 424 26.51 -6.74 -18.30
C THR A 424 25.12 -6.87 -18.92
N VAL A 425 24.97 -6.41 -20.16
CA VAL A 425 23.74 -6.59 -20.94
C VAL A 425 23.91 -7.81 -21.84
N GLU A 426 23.05 -8.81 -21.69
CA GLU A 426 23.05 -10.06 -22.44
C GLU A 426 21.76 -10.21 -23.26
N ASN A 427 21.86 -10.89 -24.40
CA ASN A 427 20.73 -11.28 -25.24
C ASN A 427 19.77 -10.13 -25.58
N ALA A 428 20.31 -8.92 -25.76
CA ALA A 428 19.49 -7.76 -26.10
C ALA A 428 18.91 -7.93 -27.50
N SER A 429 17.58 -7.95 -27.61
CA SER A 429 16.90 -8.03 -28.91
C SER A 429 16.96 -6.72 -29.70
N LYS A 430 17.32 -5.61 -29.02
CA LYS A 430 17.44 -4.25 -29.56
C LYS A 430 18.53 -3.45 -28.83
N PRO A 431 19.00 -2.31 -29.37
CA PRO A 431 19.99 -1.45 -28.70
C PRO A 431 19.53 -0.98 -27.30
N ILE A 432 20.45 -1.02 -26.34
CA ILE A 432 20.23 -0.60 -24.95
C ILE A 432 21.32 0.40 -24.56
N THR A 433 20.91 1.54 -23.99
CA THR A 433 21.85 2.52 -23.42
C THR A 433 22.00 2.28 -21.93
N VAL A 434 23.24 2.28 -21.45
CA VAL A 434 23.54 2.17 -20.02
C VAL A 434 24.03 3.52 -19.54
N GLU A 435 23.42 4.03 -18.48
CA GLU A 435 23.83 5.27 -17.81
C GLU A 435 24.45 4.87 -16.45
N PRO A 436 25.74 5.21 -16.20
CA PRO A 436 26.41 4.89 -14.94
C PRO A 436 25.88 5.71 -13.76
#